data_AF-A0A9D9Q6A2-F1
#
_entry.id   AF-A0A9D9Q6A2-F1
#
_cell.length_a   1.000
_cell.length_b   1.000
_cell.length_c   1.000
_cell.angle_alpha   90.00
_cell.angle_beta   90.00
_cell.angle_gamma   90.00
#
_symmetry.space_group_name_H-M   'P 1'
#
loop_
_entity.id
_entity.type
_entity.pdbx_description
1 polymer ?
#
loop_
_entity_poly.entity_id
_entity_poly.type
_entity_poly.pdbx_seq_one_letter_code
_entity_poly.pdbx_strand_id
1 'polypeptide(L)'
;GLTGRKIIVDTYGGRGAHGGGAFSGKDSSKVDRSAAYAARHIAKNMVAAGIADEVLVQLSYAIGIAQPLSVYVDTYGTSKLTMSDGEIAEHVARLFDLRPAAIVRRFGLKNPIFEATASYGHFGNRPYTRTEKLVRDGKEVEVEVEFFGWEKLDAVEMLQKEFAL
;
A
#
# COMPACT_ATOMS: atom_id res chain seq x y z
N GLY A 1 13.83 5.69 -23.57
CA GLY A 1 13.54 5.57 -22.12
C GLY A 1 13.29 4.11 -21.78
N LEU A 2 13.53 3.69 -20.55
CA LEU A 2 13.27 2.31 -20.09
C LEU A 2 12.27 2.33 -18.92
N THR A 3 11.39 1.34 -18.87
CA THR A 3 10.45 1.12 -17.75
C THR A 3 11.20 1.00 -16.43
N GLY A 4 10.68 1.60 -15.35
CA GLY A 4 11.27 1.50 -14.02
C GLY A 4 12.52 2.36 -13.79
N ARG A 5 12.77 3.36 -14.64
CA ARG A 5 13.88 4.34 -14.45
C ARG A 5 13.44 5.64 -13.77
N LYS A 6 12.27 5.65 -13.14
CA LYS A 6 11.66 6.79 -12.44
C LYS A 6 11.11 6.44 -11.04
N ILE A 7 11.59 5.36 -10.42
CA ILE A 7 11.07 4.85 -9.14
C ILE A 7 11.00 5.87 -7.98
N ILE A 8 11.93 6.83 -7.91
CA ILE A 8 11.87 7.89 -6.90
C ILE A 8 10.80 8.95 -7.23
N VAL A 9 10.59 9.23 -8.51
CA VAL A 9 9.50 10.10 -8.99
C VAL A 9 8.15 9.41 -8.79
N ASP A 10 8.08 8.10 -9.00
CA ASP A 10 6.87 7.29 -8.84
C ASP A 10 6.40 7.22 -7.38
N THR A 11 7.29 7.48 -6.41
CA THR A 11 7.05 7.33 -4.97
C THR A 11 7.02 8.65 -4.21
N TYR A 12 8.09 8.96 -3.47
CA TYR A 12 8.10 10.00 -2.44
C TYR A 12 9.08 11.14 -2.74
N GLY A 13 9.61 11.23 -3.96
CA GLY A 13 10.51 12.32 -4.37
C GLY A 13 11.79 12.43 -3.55
N GLY A 14 12.23 11.32 -2.92
CA GLY A 14 13.42 11.27 -2.07
C GLY A 14 13.18 11.51 -0.58
N ARG A 15 11.94 11.81 -0.15
CA ARG A 15 11.62 11.99 1.29
C ARG A 15 11.53 10.66 2.05
N GLY A 16 11.12 9.58 1.39
CA GLY A 16 11.00 8.24 1.98
C GLY A 16 12.04 7.25 1.46
N ALA A 17 12.25 6.15 2.19
CA ALA A 17 13.11 5.06 1.73
C ALA A 17 12.51 4.31 0.53
N HIS A 18 13.37 3.67 -0.27
CA HIS A 18 12.95 2.90 -1.44
C HIS A 18 13.66 1.55 -1.50
N GLY A 19 12.90 0.44 -1.60
CA GLY A 19 13.44 -0.92 -1.64
C GLY A 19 14.06 -1.36 -2.98
N GLY A 20 14.09 -0.47 -3.97
CA GLY A 20 14.70 -0.66 -5.30
C GLY A 20 13.78 -1.24 -6.39
N GLY A 21 12.66 -1.88 -6.02
CA GLY A 21 11.72 -2.46 -6.97
C GLY A 21 10.94 -1.44 -7.79
N ALA A 22 10.94 -1.56 -9.12
CA ALA A 22 10.06 -0.76 -9.99
C ALA A 22 8.60 -1.22 -9.95
N PHE A 23 7.65 -0.31 -10.24
CA PHE A 23 6.23 -0.64 -10.28
C PHE A 23 5.75 -1.04 -11.67
N SER A 24 5.80 -0.14 -12.66
CA SER A 24 5.25 -0.33 -14.01
C SER A 24 5.80 -1.56 -14.73
N GLY A 25 4.95 -2.24 -15.53
CA GLY A 25 5.29 -3.46 -16.27
C GLY A 25 5.25 -4.78 -15.47
N LYS A 26 5.00 -4.71 -14.16
CA LYS A 26 4.78 -5.90 -13.31
C LYS A 26 3.29 -6.19 -13.15
N ASP A 27 2.91 -7.46 -12.96
CA ASP A 27 1.57 -7.79 -12.47
C ASP A 27 1.51 -7.65 -10.94
N SER A 28 0.31 -7.83 -10.38
CA SER A 28 0.05 -7.61 -8.96
C SER A 28 0.55 -8.70 -8.01
N SER A 29 1.05 -9.84 -8.52
CA SER A 29 1.70 -10.85 -7.68
C SER A 29 3.11 -10.45 -7.27
N LYS A 30 3.70 -9.43 -7.91
CA LYS A 30 5.05 -8.95 -7.63
C LYS A 30 4.99 -7.99 -6.46
N VAL A 31 5.53 -8.42 -5.32
CA VAL A 31 5.51 -7.67 -4.05
C VAL A 31 6.15 -6.30 -4.16
N ASP A 32 7.09 -6.10 -5.08
CA ASP A 32 7.65 -4.78 -5.39
C ASP A 32 6.58 -3.71 -5.64
N ARG A 33 5.44 -4.08 -6.24
CA ARG A 33 4.30 -3.17 -6.42
C ARG A 33 3.29 -3.33 -5.30
N SER A 34 2.78 -4.53 -5.09
CA SER A 34 1.64 -4.75 -4.20
C SER A 34 1.97 -4.43 -2.74
N ALA A 35 3.14 -4.85 -2.24
CA ALA A 35 3.56 -4.54 -0.88
C ALA A 35 3.91 -3.07 -0.69
N ALA A 36 4.45 -2.39 -1.71
CA ALA A 36 4.67 -0.94 -1.65
C ALA A 36 3.34 -0.17 -1.50
N TYR A 37 2.29 -0.60 -2.20
CA TYR A 37 0.95 -0.02 -2.05
C TYR A 37 0.37 -0.30 -0.66
N ALA A 38 0.55 -1.52 -0.14
CA ALA A 38 0.12 -1.84 1.23
C ALA A 38 0.86 -1.00 2.28
N ALA A 39 2.18 -0.83 2.15
CA ALA A 39 2.98 0.00 3.06
C ALA A 39 2.51 1.47 3.03
N ARG A 40 2.23 2.01 1.83
CA ARG A 40 1.64 3.35 1.68
C ARG A 40 0.29 3.46 2.39
N HIS A 41 -0.60 2.49 2.17
CA HIS A 41 -1.93 2.47 2.79
C HIS A 41 -1.83 2.47 4.31
N ILE A 42 -0.99 1.62 4.88
CA ILE A 42 -0.75 1.54 6.33
C ILE A 42 -0.23 2.87 6.85
N ALA A 43 0.88 3.39 6.32
CA ALA A 43 1.49 4.65 6.78
C ALA A 43 0.49 5.81 6.72
N LYS A 44 -0.27 5.91 5.62
CA LYS A 44 -1.28 6.96 5.44
C LYS A 44 -2.40 6.85 6.49
N ASN A 45 -2.89 5.65 6.75
CA ASN A 45 -3.95 5.43 7.74
C ASN A 45 -3.44 5.66 9.17
N MET A 46 -2.19 5.32 9.48
CA MET A 46 -1.58 5.59 10.78
C MET A 46 -1.50 7.09 11.07
N VAL A 47 -1.03 7.89 10.10
CA VAL A 47 -1.00 9.35 10.24
C VAL A 47 -2.42 9.92 10.39
N ALA A 48 -3.35 9.47 9.55
CA ALA A 48 -4.74 9.93 9.61
C ALA A 48 -5.48 9.53 10.90
N ALA A 49 -5.12 8.39 11.50
CA ALA A 49 -5.63 7.95 12.80
C ALA A 49 -5.07 8.74 13.97
N GLY A 50 -4.06 9.59 13.74
CA GLY A 50 -3.42 10.36 14.80
C GLY A 50 -2.37 9.58 15.59
N ILE A 51 -1.86 8.46 15.07
CA ILE A 51 -0.79 7.69 15.74
C ILE A 51 0.52 8.49 15.79
N ALA A 52 0.87 9.15 14.69
CA ALA A 52 2.07 9.96 14.55
C ALA A 52 1.87 11.03 13.45
N ASP A 53 2.71 12.07 13.43
CA ASP A 53 2.66 13.09 12.38
C ASP A 53 3.44 12.66 11.12
N GLU A 54 4.44 11.79 11.28
CA GLU A 54 5.20 11.17 10.19
C GLU A 54 5.41 9.68 10.47
N VAL A 55 5.27 8.84 9.43
CA VAL A 55 5.45 7.39 9.54
C VAL A 55 6.12 6.84 8.29
N LEU A 56 7.17 6.05 8.49
CA LEU A 56 7.72 5.14 7.49
C LEU A 56 7.33 3.70 7.84
N VAL A 57 6.83 2.96 6.85
CA VAL A 57 6.56 1.52 6.94
C VAL A 57 7.44 0.79 5.93
N GLN A 58 8.19 -0.21 6.38
CA GLN A 58 8.98 -1.08 5.53
C GLN A 58 8.51 -2.53 5.68
N LEU A 59 8.38 -3.20 4.54
CA LEU A 59 8.01 -4.62 4.45
C LEU A 59 9.11 -5.39 3.72
N SER A 60 9.43 -6.61 4.17
CA SER A 60 10.36 -7.49 3.48
C SER A 60 9.77 -8.90 3.29
N TYR A 61 10.15 -9.57 2.21
CA TYR A 61 9.65 -10.91 1.86
C TYR A 61 10.80 -11.80 1.39
N ALA A 62 10.73 -13.09 1.75
CA ALA A 62 11.52 -14.12 1.11
C ALA A 62 10.76 -14.69 -0.10
N ILE A 63 11.50 -15.06 -1.15
CA ILE A 63 10.91 -15.72 -2.32
C ILE A 63 10.20 -17.01 -1.90
N GLY A 64 8.96 -17.19 -2.35
CA GLY A 64 8.14 -18.37 -2.03
C GLY A 64 7.48 -18.36 -0.65
N ILE A 65 7.74 -17.35 0.20
CA ILE A 65 7.09 -17.22 1.51
C ILE A 65 5.98 -16.17 1.43
N ALA A 66 4.76 -16.55 1.80
CA ALA A 66 3.60 -15.67 1.70
C ALA A 66 3.60 -14.58 2.79
N GLN A 67 4.07 -14.89 4.00
CA GLN A 67 4.15 -13.92 5.08
C GLN A 67 5.38 -13.01 4.91
N PRO A 68 5.29 -11.73 5.28
CA PRO A 68 6.48 -10.89 5.33
C PRO A 68 7.47 -11.44 6.37
N LEU A 69 8.76 -11.33 6.08
CA LEU A 69 9.83 -11.63 7.05
C LEU A 69 9.88 -10.56 8.15
N SER A 70 9.61 -9.31 7.77
CA SER A 70 9.55 -8.19 8.71
C SER A 70 8.51 -7.16 8.31
N VAL A 71 7.90 -6.58 9.34
CA VAL A 71 7.19 -5.30 9.30
C VAL A 71 7.99 -4.36 10.20
N TYR A 72 8.44 -3.25 9.66
CA TYR A 72 9.18 -2.23 10.40
C TYR A 72 8.44 -0.90 10.30
N VAL A 73 8.38 -0.20 11.42
CA VAL A 73 7.78 1.13 11.56
C VAL A 73 8.85 2.07 12.11
N ASP A 74 8.89 3.29 11.58
CA ASP A 74 9.66 4.40 12.13
C ASP A 74 8.76 5.63 12.14
N THR A 75 8.47 6.17 13.32
CA THR A 75 7.63 7.35 13.49
C THR A 75 8.44 8.65 13.52
N TYR A 76 9.77 8.57 13.34
CA TYR A 76 10.70 9.68 13.42
C TYR A 76 10.58 10.49 14.71
N GLY A 77 10.19 9.85 15.81
CA GLY A 77 9.95 10.50 17.10
C GLY A 77 8.69 11.36 17.18
N THR A 78 7.78 11.25 16.21
CA THR A 78 6.50 11.98 16.17
C THR A 78 5.31 11.18 16.69
N SER A 79 5.54 9.96 17.19
CA SER A 79 4.51 9.12 17.80
C SER A 79 3.81 9.86 18.96
N LYS A 80 2.48 9.78 18.99
CA LYS A 80 1.62 10.28 20.06
C LYS A 80 1.30 9.21 21.10
N LEU A 81 1.78 7.99 20.88
CA LEU A 81 1.59 6.85 21.76
C LEU A 81 2.78 6.70 22.72
N THR A 82 2.55 6.07 23.87
CA THR A 82 3.62 5.76 24.85
C THR A 82 4.43 4.52 24.49
N MET A 83 4.03 3.79 23.44
CA MET A 83 4.67 2.57 22.97
C MET A 83 5.79 2.87 21.97
N SER A 84 6.74 1.94 21.88
CA SER A 84 7.82 1.99 20.91
C SER A 84 7.35 1.70 19.49
N ASP A 85 8.12 2.16 18.49
CA ASP A 85 7.83 1.86 17.08
C ASP A 85 7.83 0.35 16.78
N GLY A 86 8.63 -0.44 17.53
CA GLY A 86 8.63 -1.90 17.44
C GLY A 86 7.29 -2.50 17.88
N GLU A 87 6.74 -2.05 18.99
CA GLU A 87 5.41 -2.49 19.45
C GLU A 87 4.33 -2.08 18.45
N ILE A 88 4.37 -0.84 17.94
CA ILE A 88 3.46 -0.37 16.88
C ILE A 88 3.54 -1.30 15.67
N ALA A 89 4.76 -1.67 15.23
CA ALA A 89 4.97 -2.57 14.11
C ALA A 89 4.34 -3.96 14.34
N GLU A 90 4.40 -4.50 15.56
CA GLU A 90 3.76 -5.77 15.90
C GLU A 90 2.22 -5.69 15.81
N HIS A 91 1.62 -4.59 16.29
CA HIS A 91 0.17 -4.36 16.16
C HIS A 91 -0.22 -4.25 14.67
N VAL A 92 0.54 -3.49 13.88
CA VAL A 92 0.34 -3.38 12.42
C VAL A 92 0.41 -4.74 11.75
N ALA A 93 1.41 -5.56 12.09
CA ALA A 93 1.58 -6.90 11.51
C ALA A 93 0.41 -7.85 11.83
N ARG A 94 -0.29 -7.65 12.95
CA ARG A 94 -1.49 -8.41 13.31
C ARG A 94 -2.76 -7.89 12.63
N LEU A 95 -2.90 -6.58 12.48
CA LEU A 95 -4.09 -5.94 11.93
C LEU A 95 -4.21 -6.08 10.41
N PHE A 96 -3.09 -6.03 9.69
CA PHE A 96 -3.09 -6.07 8.23
C PHE A 96 -2.65 -7.43 7.70
N ASP A 97 -3.50 -8.06 6.88
CA ASP A 97 -3.12 -9.27 6.15
C ASP A 97 -2.20 -8.91 4.97
N LEU A 98 -0.90 -9.00 5.23
CA LEU A 98 0.17 -8.63 4.31
C LEU A 98 0.57 -9.74 3.34
N ARG A 99 -0.17 -10.86 3.29
CA ARG A 99 0.09 -11.89 2.28
C ARG A 99 -0.19 -11.33 0.88
N PRO A 100 0.63 -11.61 -0.16
CA PRO A 100 0.44 -11.04 -1.49
C PRO A 100 -0.98 -11.22 -2.05
N ALA A 101 -1.57 -12.41 -1.88
CA ALA A 101 -2.93 -12.69 -2.33
C ALA A 101 -4.00 -11.88 -1.59
N ALA A 102 -3.79 -11.56 -0.31
CA ALA A 102 -4.69 -10.74 0.48
C ALA A 102 -4.61 -9.27 0.06
N ILE A 103 -3.40 -8.74 -0.14
CA ILE A 103 -3.17 -7.39 -0.65
C ILE A 103 -3.83 -7.20 -2.03
N VAL A 104 -3.61 -8.16 -2.94
CA VAL A 104 -4.21 -8.14 -4.28
C VAL A 104 -5.74 -8.09 -4.21
N ARG A 105 -6.34 -8.86 -3.30
CA ARG A 105 -7.79 -8.89 -3.12
C ARG A 105 -8.30 -7.59 -2.50
N ARG A 106 -7.63 -7.07 -1.47
CA ARG A 106 -8.01 -5.85 -0.75
C ARG A 106 -8.13 -4.66 -1.68
N PHE A 107 -7.15 -4.45 -2.56
CA PHE A 107 -7.12 -3.29 -3.44
C PHE A 107 -7.60 -3.58 -4.88
N GLY A 108 -8.23 -4.74 -5.12
CA GLY A 108 -8.74 -5.09 -6.44
C GLY A 108 -7.67 -5.09 -7.54
N LEU A 109 -6.42 -5.47 -7.22
CA LEU A 109 -5.24 -5.31 -8.10
C LEU A 109 -5.24 -6.26 -9.32
N LYS A 110 -6.30 -7.03 -9.54
CA LYS A 110 -6.54 -7.80 -10.77
C LYS A 110 -7.35 -7.02 -11.81
N ASN A 111 -7.92 -5.87 -11.43
CA ASN A 111 -8.62 -4.98 -12.35
C ASN A 111 -7.61 -4.12 -13.15
N PRO A 112 -8.00 -3.60 -14.33
CA PRO A 112 -7.12 -2.82 -15.20
C PRO A 112 -6.94 -1.37 -14.70
N ILE A 113 -6.31 -1.21 -13.53
CA ILE A 113 -6.22 0.10 -12.84
C ILE A 113 -4.85 0.78 -12.95
N PHE A 114 -3.85 0.09 -13.51
CA PHE A 114 -2.45 0.53 -13.42
C PHE A 114 -2.06 1.60 -14.43
N GLU A 115 -2.78 1.75 -15.54
CA GLU A 115 -2.47 2.80 -16.52
C GLU A 115 -2.58 4.19 -15.89
N ALA A 116 -3.60 4.41 -15.06
CA ALA A 116 -3.77 5.65 -14.30
C ALA A 116 -2.61 5.97 -13.36
N THR A 117 -1.79 4.97 -13.00
CA THR A 117 -0.64 5.13 -12.09
C THR A 117 0.67 5.43 -12.83
N ALA A 118 0.71 5.26 -14.16
CA ALA A 118 1.96 5.29 -14.94
C ALA A 118 2.55 6.71 -15.12
N SER A 119 1.83 7.75 -14.71
CA SER A 119 2.29 9.14 -14.72
C SER A 119 1.81 9.87 -13.46
N TYR A 120 2.48 10.97 -13.11
CA TYR A 120 2.17 11.82 -11.95
C TYR A 120 2.26 11.13 -10.58
N GLY A 121 2.96 10.00 -10.49
CA GLY A 121 3.22 9.30 -9.25
C GLY A 121 2.11 8.32 -8.85
N HIS A 122 2.51 7.25 -8.16
CA HIS A 122 1.59 6.20 -7.72
C HIS A 122 0.85 6.57 -6.41
N PHE A 123 1.37 7.55 -5.68
CA PHE A 123 0.90 7.94 -4.35
C PHE A 123 0.44 9.40 -4.32
N GLY A 124 -0.51 9.70 -3.43
CA GLY A 124 -1.06 11.05 -3.23
C GLY A 124 -2.27 11.40 -4.11
N ASN A 125 -2.65 10.53 -5.04
CA ASN A 125 -3.89 10.68 -5.84
C ASN A 125 -5.14 10.41 -4.99
N ARG A 126 -6.27 11.01 -5.36
CA ARG A 126 -7.57 10.76 -4.72
C ARG A 126 -8.17 9.44 -5.27
N PRO A 127 -8.58 8.49 -4.41
CA PRO A 127 -9.32 7.31 -4.85
C PRO A 127 -10.63 7.69 -5.55
N TYR A 128 -11.01 6.93 -6.56
CA TYR A 128 -12.29 7.06 -7.25
C TYR A 128 -12.75 5.71 -7.81
N THR A 129 -14.03 5.60 -8.12
CA THR A 129 -14.60 4.46 -8.84
C THR A 129 -14.93 4.84 -10.27
N ARG A 130 -14.79 3.87 -11.19
CA ARG A 130 -15.22 4.00 -12.58
C ARG A 130 -15.74 2.66 -13.07
N THR A 131 -16.85 2.67 -13.81
CA THR A 131 -17.36 1.48 -14.48
C THR A 131 -16.43 1.11 -15.63
N GLU A 132 -15.93 -0.12 -15.62
CA GLU A 132 -15.09 -0.69 -16.67
C GLU A 132 -15.80 -1.88 -17.32
N LYS A 133 -15.63 -2.01 -18.64
CA LYS A 133 -16.03 -3.21 -19.37
C LYS A 133 -14.90 -4.22 -19.31
N LEU A 134 -15.15 -5.33 -18.63
CA LEU A 134 -14.18 -6.41 -18.44
C LEU A 134 -14.68 -7.69 -19.08
N VAL A 135 -13.76 -8.51 -19.56
CA VAL A 135 -14.08 -9.89 -19.96
C VAL A 135 -13.77 -10.81 -18.78
N ARG A 136 -14.79 -11.47 -18.24
CA ARG A 136 -14.66 -12.51 -17.20
C ARG A 136 -15.30 -13.79 -17.70
N ASP A 137 -14.55 -14.89 -17.65
CA ASP A 137 -15.00 -16.21 -18.13
C ASP A 137 -15.59 -16.19 -19.55
N GLY A 138 -14.97 -15.39 -20.43
CA GLY A 138 -15.39 -15.24 -21.84
C GLY A 138 -16.64 -14.36 -22.06
N LYS A 139 -17.17 -13.70 -21.02
CA LYS A 139 -18.32 -12.80 -21.12
C LYS A 139 -17.92 -11.37 -20.78
N GLU A 140 -18.46 -10.42 -21.54
CA GLU A 140 -18.37 -9.01 -21.19
C GLU A 140 -19.27 -8.72 -19.98
N VAL A 141 -18.68 -8.09 -18.97
CA VAL A 141 -19.35 -7.65 -17.75
C VAL A 141 -18.94 -6.22 -17.45
N GLU A 142 -19.91 -5.39 -17.11
CA GLU A 142 -19.65 -4.07 -16.55
C GLU A 142 -19.41 -4.20 -15.05
N VAL A 143 -18.28 -3.71 -14.59
CA VAL A 143 -17.88 -3.79 -13.18
C VAL A 143 -17.44 -2.42 -12.72
N GLU A 144 -17.95 -1.99 -11.57
CA GLU A 144 -17.40 -0.82 -10.89
C GLU A 144 -16.00 -1.17 -10.33
N VAL A 145 -14.99 -0.44 -10.78
CA VAL A 145 -13.59 -0.65 -10.42
C VAL A 145 -13.10 0.53 -9.60
N GLU A 146 -12.45 0.21 -8.47
CA GLU A 146 -11.79 1.20 -7.61
C GLU A 146 -10.35 1.45 -8.06
N PHE A 147 -10.00 2.73 -8.25
CA PHE A 147 -8.66 3.21 -8.54
C PHE A 147 -8.01 3.79 -7.28
N PHE A 148 -6.70 3.58 -7.14
CA PHE A 148 -5.90 4.07 -6.00
C PHE A 148 -6.47 3.63 -4.63
N GLY A 149 -6.99 2.40 -4.51
CA GLY A 149 -7.55 1.90 -3.25
C GLY A 149 -6.60 1.98 -2.04
N TRP A 150 -5.28 1.94 -2.28
CA TRP A 150 -4.24 2.14 -1.25
C TRP A 150 -4.17 3.57 -0.69
N GLU A 151 -4.85 4.54 -1.31
CA GLU A 151 -4.95 5.91 -0.80
C GLU A 151 -6.20 6.13 0.07
N LYS A 152 -7.05 5.11 0.29
CA LYS A 152 -8.22 5.22 1.18
C LYS A 152 -7.83 5.27 2.65
N LEU A 153 -8.65 5.95 3.44
CA LEU A 153 -8.53 6.07 4.90
C LEU A 153 -9.47 5.10 5.65
N ASP A 154 -9.70 3.93 5.05
CA ASP A 154 -10.67 2.93 5.51
C ASP A 154 -10.14 2.01 6.64
N ALA A 155 -8.94 2.26 7.13
CA ALA A 155 -8.37 1.59 8.30
C ALA A 155 -8.21 2.51 9.51
N VAL A 156 -8.60 3.79 9.41
CA VAL A 156 -8.48 4.77 10.50
C VAL A 156 -9.23 4.33 11.76
N GLU A 157 -10.52 3.98 11.64
CA GLU A 157 -11.33 3.57 12.80
C GLU A 157 -10.77 2.30 13.46
N MET A 158 -10.31 1.34 12.65
CA MET A 158 -9.69 0.11 13.14
C MET A 158 -8.42 0.41 13.95
N LEU A 159 -7.58 1.32 13.46
CA LEU A 159 -6.35 1.74 14.13
C LEU A 159 -6.65 2.53 15.41
N GLN A 160 -7.57 3.48 15.36
CA GLN A 160 -7.98 4.23 16.56
C GLN A 160 -8.48 3.30 17.66
N LYS A 161 -9.28 2.30 17.30
CA LYS A 161 -9.73 1.28 18.24
C LYS A 161 -8.59 0.44 18.81
N GLU A 162 -7.64 0.00 17.99
CA GLU A 162 -6.50 -0.80 18.46
C GLU A 162 -5.61 -0.03 19.45
N PHE A 163 -5.37 1.25 19.15
CA PHE A 163 -4.45 2.10 19.92
C PHE A 163 -5.15 2.99 20.97
N ALA A 164 -6.45 2.81 21.17
CA ALA A 164 -7.28 3.57 22.11
C ALA A 164 -7.17 5.10 21.93
N LEU A 165 -7.26 5.56 20.68
CA LEU A 165 -7.27 6.97 20.26
C LEU A 165 -8.68 7.51 20.02
#